data_AF-A0A356Z3K7-F1
#
_entry.id   AF-A0A356Z3K7-F1
#
_cell.length_a   1.000
_cell.length_b   1.000
_cell.length_c   1.000
_cell.angle_alpha   90.00
_cell.angle_beta   90.00
_cell.angle_gamma   90.00
#
_symmetry.space_group_name_H-M   'P 1'
#
loop_
_entity.id
_entity.type
_entity.pdbx_description
1 polymer ?
#
loop_
_entity_poly.entity_id
_entity_poly.type
_entity_poly.pdbx_seq_one_letter_code
_entity_poly.pdbx_strand_id
1 'polypeptide(L)'
;MQYTDPYVGYCLEEPSSIFKSLHLRDKEAIARNHFTLSVKKGDFIYKEGEKAKGVICLVSGKLKIYRIGAGGREQILKLMKPSEMAGFRNIFQAGVWNDSAAAIEDSIVCILERNSFANILKHNSEFSFKLMKLLTDELTFAQDRIISLTQKHVRSRLVETLLMLGEIYGFEPDGNTINASLSRDDIAHHSNMTTSNAIRTLSNLASECKIELKRRKIRLLDIPALEMISKSG
;
A
#
# COMPACT_ATOMS: atom_id res chain seq x y z
N MET A 1 -0.06 0.14 -28.75
CA MET A 1 0.01 1.60 -28.58
C MET A 1 1.39 1.94 -28.03
N GLN A 2 2.09 2.93 -28.61
CA GLN A 2 3.39 3.36 -28.09
C GLN A 2 3.15 4.59 -27.19
N TYR A 3 3.38 4.43 -25.89
CA TYR A 3 3.27 5.51 -24.92
C TYR A 3 4.56 6.34 -24.93
N THR A 4 4.44 7.66 -24.96
CA THR A 4 5.59 8.57 -24.88
C THR A 4 6.26 8.53 -23.51
N ASP A 5 5.46 8.39 -22.45
CA ASP A 5 5.95 8.09 -21.10
C ASP A 5 5.84 6.57 -20.84
N PRO A 6 6.95 5.84 -20.67
CA PRO A 6 6.92 4.40 -20.42
C PRO A 6 6.27 4.05 -19.07
N TYR A 7 6.27 4.96 -18.10
CA TYR A 7 5.73 4.73 -16.76
C TYR A 7 4.20 4.70 -16.76
N VAL A 8 3.55 5.61 -17.49
CA VAL A 8 2.09 5.52 -17.67
C VAL A 8 1.73 4.30 -18.52
N GLY A 9 2.58 3.94 -19.50
CA GLY A 9 2.42 2.71 -20.26
C GLY A 9 2.39 1.46 -19.39
N TYR A 10 3.28 1.37 -18.40
CA TYR A 10 3.25 0.30 -17.39
C TYR A 10 1.93 0.30 -16.62
N CYS A 11 1.51 1.44 -16.07
CA CYS A 11 0.22 1.56 -15.37
C CYS A 11 -0.98 1.12 -16.24
N LEU A 12 -0.97 1.40 -17.55
CA LEU A 12 -2.10 1.13 -18.45
C LEU A 12 -2.09 -0.29 -19.05
N GLU A 13 -0.95 -0.96 -19.08
CA GLU A 13 -0.79 -2.24 -19.80
C GLU A 13 -0.38 -3.43 -18.94
N GLU A 14 0.10 -3.22 -17.72
CA GLU A 14 0.46 -4.31 -16.81
C GLU A 14 -0.77 -5.19 -16.50
N PRO A 15 -0.68 -6.54 -16.58
CA PRO A 15 -1.83 -7.42 -16.42
C PRO A 15 -2.56 -7.31 -15.08
N SER A 16 -1.83 -7.02 -13.99
CA SER A 16 -2.39 -6.83 -12.65
C SER A 16 -3.04 -5.46 -12.45
N SER A 17 -2.84 -4.52 -13.38
CA SER A 17 -3.39 -3.18 -13.29
C SER A 17 -4.87 -3.15 -13.65
N ILE A 18 -5.66 -2.46 -12.81
CA ILE A 18 -7.08 -2.20 -13.10
C ILE A 18 -7.27 -1.41 -14.40
N PHE A 19 -6.31 -0.57 -14.79
CA PHE A 19 -6.38 0.23 -16.00
C PHE A 19 -6.26 -0.60 -17.28
N LYS A 20 -5.80 -1.85 -17.19
CA LYS A 20 -5.66 -2.74 -18.36
C LYS A 20 -6.96 -2.90 -19.14
N SER A 21 -8.08 -2.91 -18.43
CA SER A 21 -9.41 -3.09 -19.03
C SER A 21 -10.03 -1.84 -19.64
N LEU A 22 -9.34 -0.70 -19.56
CA LEU A 22 -9.81 0.51 -20.22
C LEU A 22 -9.81 0.35 -21.73
N HIS A 23 -10.81 0.93 -22.37
CA HIS A 23 -10.81 1.07 -23.82
C HIS A 23 -9.65 1.97 -24.28
N LEU A 24 -9.22 1.81 -25.53
CA LEU A 24 -8.09 2.55 -26.08
C LEU A 24 -8.25 4.08 -25.91
N ARG A 25 -9.46 4.60 -26.13
CA ARG A 25 -9.79 6.02 -25.95
C ARG A 25 -9.54 6.51 -24.52
N ASP A 26 -9.88 5.71 -23.52
CA ASP A 26 -9.70 6.07 -22.11
C ASP A 26 -8.23 5.97 -21.70
N LYS A 27 -7.50 4.97 -22.21
CA LYS A 27 -6.05 4.86 -22.04
C LYS A 27 -5.32 6.07 -22.63
N GLU A 28 -5.71 6.50 -23.84
CA GLU A 28 -5.21 7.73 -24.46
C GLU A 28 -5.52 8.96 -23.63
N ALA A 29 -6.73 9.06 -23.07
CA ALA A 29 -7.10 10.19 -22.21
C ALA A 29 -6.25 10.24 -20.94
N ILE A 30 -5.94 9.09 -20.32
CA ILE A 30 -5.03 9.03 -19.16
C ILE A 30 -3.61 9.40 -19.58
N ALA A 31 -3.08 8.81 -20.67
CA ALA A 31 -1.72 9.04 -21.11
C ALA A 31 -1.42 10.49 -21.56
N ARG A 32 -2.46 11.29 -21.85
CA ARG A 32 -2.34 12.74 -22.11
C ARG A 32 -2.49 13.60 -20.86
N ASN A 33 -3.10 13.08 -19.79
CA ASN A 33 -3.47 13.81 -18.59
C ASN A 33 -2.93 13.11 -17.34
N HIS A 34 -1.61 12.89 -17.33
CA HIS A 34 -0.88 12.37 -16.19
C HIS A 34 0.42 13.14 -15.97
N PHE A 35 1.01 12.93 -14.81
CA PHE A 35 2.39 13.33 -14.54
C PHE A 35 3.08 12.24 -13.73
N THR A 36 4.39 12.12 -13.91
CA THR A 36 5.20 11.10 -13.25
C THR A 36 6.12 11.74 -12.22
N LEU A 37 6.19 11.13 -11.05
CA LEU A 37 7.07 11.53 -9.95
C LEU A 37 8.08 10.42 -9.67
N SER A 38 9.35 10.78 -9.62
CA SER A 38 10.39 9.96 -9.00
C SER A 38 10.57 10.43 -7.56
N VAL A 39 10.46 9.51 -6.60
CA VAL A 39 10.41 9.80 -5.17
C VAL A 39 11.47 8.97 -4.47
N LYS A 40 12.31 9.63 -3.66
CA LYS A 40 13.34 8.93 -2.89
C LYS A 40 12.73 8.28 -1.66
N LYS A 41 13.37 7.22 -1.19
CA LYS A 41 13.01 6.58 0.07
C LYS A 41 12.84 7.61 1.20
N GLY A 42 11.68 7.57 1.86
CA GLY A 42 11.33 8.46 2.97
C GLY A 42 10.61 9.74 2.55
N ASP A 43 10.63 10.09 1.26
CA ASP A 43 9.97 11.30 0.77
C ASP A 43 8.46 11.07 0.55
N PHE A 44 7.73 12.18 0.56
CA PHE A 44 6.29 12.23 0.36
C PHE A 44 5.92 12.28 -1.11
N ILE A 45 4.90 11.53 -1.48
CA ILE A 45 4.19 11.66 -2.76
C ILE A 45 3.16 12.79 -2.61
N TYR A 46 2.44 12.78 -1.49
CA TYR A 46 1.51 13.82 -1.08
C TYR A 46 1.31 13.77 0.44
N LYS A 47 0.86 14.89 1.02
CA LYS A 47 0.51 14.98 2.45
C LYS A 47 -0.97 15.23 2.66
N GLU A 48 -1.47 14.73 3.79
CA GLU A 48 -2.83 15.01 4.26
C GLU A 48 -3.07 16.53 4.35
N GLY A 49 -4.20 16.99 3.81
CA GLY A 49 -4.55 18.41 3.74
C GLY A 49 -4.02 19.15 2.50
N GLU A 50 -3.09 18.59 1.72
CA GLU A 50 -2.67 19.20 0.46
C GLU A 50 -3.73 19.04 -0.63
N LYS A 51 -3.77 19.97 -1.60
CA LYS A 51 -4.72 19.91 -2.72
C LYS A 51 -4.55 18.60 -3.50
N ALA A 52 -5.62 17.81 -3.56
CA ALA A 52 -5.61 16.56 -4.31
C ALA A 52 -5.51 16.83 -5.82
N LYS A 53 -4.51 16.23 -6.46
CA LYS A 53 -4.24 16.39 -7.90
C LYS A 53 -4.90 15.30 -8.75
N GLY A 54 -5.29 14.18 -8.15
CA GLY A 54 -5.84 13.06 -8.90
C GLY A 54 -5.79 11.74 -8.12
N VAL A 55 -5.64 10.65 -8.87
CA VAL A 55 -5.36 9.31 -8.33
C VAL A 55 -3.92 8.93 -8.61
N ILE A 56 -3.30 8.16 -7.73
CA ILE A 56 -1.92 7.68 -7.92
C ILE A 56 -1.93 6.22 -8.38
N CYS A 57 -0.97 5.86 -9.24
CA CYS A 57 -0.64 4.49 -9.64
C CYS A 57 0.85 4.26 -9.35
N LEU A 58 1.17 3.22 -8.59
CA LEU A 58 2.56 2.87 -8.29
C LEU A 58 3.17 2.10 -9.46
N VAL A 59 4.24 2.64 -10.04
CA VAL A 59 4.93 2.02 -11.18
C VAL A 59 6.05 1.12 -10.68
N SER A 60 6.83 1.59 -9.71
CA SER A 60 7.90 0.81 -9.09
C SER A 60 8.18 1.25 -7.65
N GLY A 61 8.78 0.35 -6.89
CA GLY A 61 9.08 0.52 -5.47
C GLY A 61 7.89 0.16 -4.57
N LYS A 62 7.83 0.77 -3.37
CA LYS A 62 6.86 0.43 -2.32
C LYS A 62 6.44 1.69 -1.59
N LEU A 63 5.15 1.87 -1.38
CA LEU A 63 4.60 3.02 -0.67
C LEU A 63 3.85 2.59 0.58
N LYS A 64 3.78 3.50 1.55
CA LYS A 64 2.79 3.46 2.63
C LYS A 64 1.80 4.61 2.46
N ILE A 65 0.53 4.32 2.68
CA ILE A 65 -0.53 5.30 2.90
C ILE A 65 -0.85 5.29 4.39
N TYR A 66 -0.83 6.45 5.01
CA TYR A 66 -0.98 6.56 6.46
C TYR A 66 -1.69 7.84 6.86
N ARG A 67 -2.18 7.87 8.10
CA ARG A 67 -2.72 9.08 8.74
C ARG A 67 -2.09 9.31 10.09
N ILE A 68 -2.10 10.57 10.52
CA ILE A 68 -1.70 10.94 11.87
C ILE A 68 -2.97 10.97 12.73
N GLY A 69 -3.05 10.06 13.68
CA GLY A 69 -4.15 9.94 14.64
C GLY A 69 -3.92 10.78 15.91
N ALA A 70 -4.73 10.48 16.92
CA ALA A 70 -4.64 11.13 18.22
C ALA A 70 -3.24 10.99 18.84
N GLY A 71 -2.75 12.06 19.47
CA GLY A 71 -1.42 12.08 20.09
C GLY A 71 -0.27 12.03 19.08
N GLY A 72 -0.50 12.41 17.82
CA GLY A 72 0.54 12.49 16.79
C GLY A 72 1.03 11.13 16.29
N ARG A 73 0.31 10.04 16.61
CA ARG A 73 0.72 8.69 16.23
C ARG A 73 0.33 8.40 14.80
N GLU A 74 1.31 7.98 14.01
CA GLU A 74 1.06 7.49 12.67
C GLU A 74 0.38 6.10 12.72
N GLN A 75 -0.64 5.93 11.88
CA GLN A 75 -1.25 4.64 11.58
C GLN A 75 -1.15 4.39 10.07
N ILE A 76 -0.44 3.33 9.69
CA ILE A 76 -0.41 2.88 8.31
C ILE A 76 -1.75 2.23 7.99
N LEU A 77 -2.40 2.73 6.93
CA LEU A 77 -3.71 2.29 6.46
C LEU A 77 -3.57 1.26 5.33
N LYS A 78 -2.59 1.47 4.44
CA LYS A 78 -2.33 0.61 3.29
C LYS A 78 -0.85 0.59 2.95
N LEU A 79 -0.36 -0.57 2.55
CA LEU A 79 0.95 -0.78 1.95
C LEU A 79 0.73 -1.06 0.46
N MET A 80 1.33 -0.26 -0.41
CA MET A 80 1.14 -0.40 -1.86
C MET A 80 2.31 -1.11 -2.51
N LYS A 81 2.00 -1.98 -3.46
CA LYS A 81 2.95 -2.61 -4.41
C LYS A 81 2.70 -2.12 -5.85
N PRO A 82 3.63 -2.35 -6.79
CA PRO A 82 3.45 -1.93 -8.18
C PRO A 82 2.11 -2.36 -8.78
N SER A 83 1.61 -1.54 -9.70
CA SER A 83 0.30 -1.66 -10.39
C SER A 83 -0.92 -1.38 -9.52
N GLU A 84 -0.75 -1.16 -8.21
CA GLU A 84 -1.85 -0.72 -7.35
C GLU A 84 -2.07 0.78 -7.44
N MET A 85 -3.31 1.18 -7.19
CA MET A 85 -3.72 2.57 -7.18
C MET A 85 -4.29 3.01 -5.83
N ALA A 86 -4.28 4.32 -5.60
CA ALA A 86 -4.86 4.95 -4.43
C ALA A 86 -5.33 6.39 -4.72
N GLY A 87 -5.96 7.03 -3.74
CA GLY A 87 -6.44 8.41 -3.86
C GLY A 87 -7.82 8.57 -4.50
N PHE A 88 -8.52 7.48 -4.79
CA PHE A 88 -9.84 7.51 -5.45
C PHE A 88 -10.92 8.24 -4.62
N ARG A 89 -10.78 8.32 -3.29
CA ARG A 89 -11.68 9.12 -2.43
C ARG A 89 -11.77 10.59 -2.88
N ASN A 90 -10.66 11.11 -3.40
CA ASN A 90 -10.55 12.50 -3.82
C ASN A 90 -11.22 12.78 -5.17
N ILE A 91 -11.66 11.75 -5.90
CA ILE A 91 -12.46 11.95 -7.12
C ILE A 91 -13.84 12.47 -6.75
N PHE A 92 -14.44 11.87 -5.72
CA PHE A 92 -15.81 12.12 -5.28
C PHE A 92 -15.89 13.29 -4.29
N GLN A 93 -14.83 13.53 -3.51
CA GLN A 93 -14.77 14.64 -2.55
C GLN A 93 -13.86 15.74 -3.08
N ALA A 94 -14.37 16.98 -3.17
CA ALA A 94 -13.55 18.15 -3.47
C ALA A 94 -12.66 18.50 -2.27
N GLY A 95 -11.45 19.00 -2.53
CA GLY A 95 -10.65 19.65 -1.49
C GLY A 95 -9.20 19.19 -1.45
N VAL A 96 -8.93 18.04 -0.85
CA VAL A 96 -7.59 17.70 -0.34
C VAL A 96 -7.35 16.18 -0.26
N TRP A 97 -6.08 15.77 -0.14
CA TRP A 97 -5.72 14.43 0.30
C TRP A 97 -6.16 14.21 1.75
N ASN A 98 -6.77 13.05 2.03
CA ASN A 98 -7.30 12.70 3.35
C ASN A 98 -6.34 11.83 4.17
N ASP A 99 -5.23 11.49 3.57
CA ASP A 99 -4.14 10.69 4.09
C ASP A 99 -2.84 11.22 3.49
N SER A 100 -1.72 10.69 3.95
CA SER A 100 -0.39 10.96 3.39
C SER A 100 0.14 9.70 2.72
N ALA A 101 0.89 9.86 1.63
CA ALA A 101 1.61 8.77 0.99
C ALA A 101 3.11 9.06 1.01
N ALA A 102 3.89 8.08 1.45
CA ALA A 102 5.35 8.17 1.52
C ALA A 102 6.03 6.92 0.96
N ALA A 103 7.22 7.11 0.40
CA ALA A 103 8.02 6.05 -0.20
C ALA A 103 8.77 5.23 0.87
N ILE A 104 8.61 3.92 0.85
CA ILE A 104 9.36 2.96 1.70
C ILE A 104 10.73 2.63 1.08
N GLU A 105 10.81 2.71 -0.25
CA GLU A 105 12.01 2.61 -1.06
C GLU A 105 11.90 3.56 -2.26
N ASP A 106 12.99 3.79 -3.00
CA ASP A 106 12.96 4.63 -4.19
C ASP A 106 11.85 4.16 -5.14
N SER A 107 10.98 5.09 -5.52
CA SER A 107 9.70 4.79 -6.17
C SER A 107 9.44 5.69 -7.37
N ILE A 108 8.66 5.15 -8.30
CA ILE A 108 8.12 5.90 -9.43
C ILE A 108 6.59 5.80 -9.36
N VAL A 109 5.93 6.94 -9.45
CA VAL A 109 4.48 7.05 -9.29
C VAL A 109 3.91 7.87 -10.43
N CYS A 110 2.89 7.36 -11.10
CA CYS A 110 2.08 8.15 -12.02
C CYS A 110 0.89 8.74 -11.26
N ILE A 111 0.61 10.01 -11.48
CA ILE A 111 -0.57 10.69 -10.95
C ILE A 111 -1.47 11.01 -12.13
N LEU A 112 -2.67 10.43 -12.13
CA LEU A 112 -3.66 10.59 -13.17
C LEU A 112 -4.62 11.71 -12.77
N GLU A 113 -4.79 12.69 -13.65
CA GLU A 113 -5.58 13.88 -13.30
C GLU A 113 -7.02 13.53 -12.93
N ARG A 114 -7.51 14.17 -11.86
CA ARG A 114 -8.85 13.96 -11.31
C ARG A 114 -9.94 14.03 -12.38
N ASN A 115 -9.93 15.07 -13.22
CA ASN A 115 -11.01 15.33 -14.17
C ASN A 115 -11.03 14.27 -15.28
N SER A 116 -9.85 13.88 -15.77
CA SER A 116 -9.72 12.81 -16.78
C SER A 116 -10.25 11.49 -16.21
N PHE A 117 -9.80 11.11 -15.01
CA PHE A 117 -10.27 9.88 -14.36
C PHE A 117 -11.77 9.90 -14.05
N ALA A 118 -12.31 11.02 -13.55
CA ALA A 118 -13.74 11.17 -13.27
C ALA A 118 -14.60 11.05 -14.53
N ASN A 119 -14.14 11.57 -15.67
CA ASN A 119 -14.86 11.47 -16.95
C ASN A 119 -14.90 10.03 -17.46
N ILE A 120 -13.80 9.28 -17.30
CA ILE A 120 -13.76 7.85 -17.63
C ILE A 120 -14.81 7.09 -16.81
N LEU A 121 -14.91 7.33 -15.50
CA LEU A 121 -15.91 6.68 -14.65
C LEU A 121 -17.36 6.99 -15.06
N LYS A 122 -17.62 8.18 -15.59
CA LYS A 122 -18.98 8.58 -16.04
C LYS A 122 -19.42 7.89 -17.33
N HIS A 123 -18.50 7.45 -18.17
CA HIS A 123 -18.82 6.96 -19.51
C HIS A 123 -18.40 5.51 -19.77
N ASN A 124 -17.51 4.96 -18.94
CA ASN A 124 -17.09 3.57 -19.00
C ASN A 124 -17.68 2.78 -17.82
N SER A 125 -18.88 2.21 -18.02
CA SER A 125 -19.59 1.46 -16.98
C SER A 125 -18.86 0.20 -16.54
N GLU A 126 -18.16 -0.49 -17.45
CA GLU A 126 -17.38 -1.68 -17.13
C GLU A 126 -16.22 -1.36 -16.19
N PHE A 127 -15.47 -0.29 -16.49
CA PHE A 127 -14.39 0.16 -15.62
C PHE A 127 -14.92 0.66 -14.27
N SER A 128 -16.04 1.37 -14.26
CA SER A 128 -16.71 1.78 -13.01
C SER A 128 -17.13 0.58 -12.16
N PHE A 129 -17.63 -0.50 -12.76
CA PHE A 129 -17.96 -1.73 -12.03
C PHE A 129 -16.71 -2.40 -11.45
N LYS A 130 -15.61 -2.44 -12.19
CA LYS A 130 -14.31 -2.93 -11.69
C LYS A 130 -13.78 -2.08 -10.54
N LEU A 131 -13.93 -0.76 -10.62
CA LEU A 131 -13.58 0.14 -9.52
C LEU A 131 -14.45 -0.15 -8.29
N MET A 132 -15.76 -0.32 -8.44
CA MET A 132 -16.64 -0.66 -7.31
C MET A 132 -16.22 -1.97 -6.64
N LYS A 133 -15.84 -2.99 -7.41
CA LYS A 133 -15.29 -4.24 -6.85
C LYS A 133 -14.04 -3.97 -6.02
N LEU A 134 -13.08 -3.23 -6.56
CA LEU A 134 -11.86 -2.85 -5.83
C LEU A 134 -12.19 -2.09 -4.54
N LEU A 135 -13.14 -1.15 -4.57
CA LEU A 135 -13.56 -0.41 -3.39
C LEU A 135 -14.19 -1.31 -2.32
N THR A 136 -14.94 -2.33 -2.73
CA THR A 136 -15.50 -3.33 -1.81
C THR A 136 -14.40 -4.17 -1.18
N ASP A 137 -13.41 -4.62 -1.95
CA ASP A 137 -12.26 -5.38 -1.44
C ASP A 137 -11.45 -4.54 -0.41
N GLU A 138 -11.21 -3.27 -0.70
CA GLU A 138 -10.56 -2.32 0.23
C GLU A 138 -11.40 -2.07 1.49
N LEU A 139 -12.73 -2.01 1.37
CA LEU A 139 -13.63 -1.85 2.51
C LEU A 139 -13.60 -3.09 3.42
N THR A 140 -13.65 -4.29 2.84
CA THR A 140 -13.53 -5.54 3.59
C THR A 140 -12.19 -5.61 4.31
N PHE A 141 -11.09 -5.29 3.63
CA PHE A 141 -9.78 -5.22 4.24
C PHE A 141 -9.74 -4.24 5.43
N ALA A 142 -10.34 -3.06 5.29
CA ALA A 142 -10.41 -2.08 6.37
C ALA A 142 -11.24 -2.58 7.57
N GLN A 143 -12.33 -3.31 7.33
CA GLN A 143 -13.16 -3.91 8.38
C GLN A 143 -12.40 -5.01 9.14
N ASP A 144 -11.74 -5.91 8.41
CA ASP A 144 -10.88 -6.95 9.00
C ASP A 144 -9.75 -6.31 9.81
N ARG A 145 -9.20 -5.19 9.30
CA ARG A 145 -8.18 -4.44 10.02
C ARG A 145 -8.71 -3.86 11.33
N ILE A 146 -9.92 -3.32 11.37
CA ILE A 146 -10.55 -2.83 12.60
C ILE A 146 -10.66 -3.96 13.64
N ILE A 147 -11.14 -5.14 13.23
CA ILE A 147 -11.25 -6.30 14.12
C ILE A 147 -9.88 -6.72 14.65
N SER A 148 -8.89 -6.88 13.77
CA SER A 148 -7.52 -7.22 14.18
C SER A 148 -6.95 -6.20 15.16
N LEU A 149 -7.07 -4.91 14.86
CA LEU A 149 -6.49 -3.85 15.67
C LEU A 149 -7.14 -3.71 17.05
N THR A 150 -8.41 -4.07 17.19
CA THR A 150 -9.18 -3.89 18.43
C THR A 150 -9.27 -5.15 19.29
N GLN A 151 -9.23 -6.34 18.69
CA GLN A 151 -9.48 -7.60 19.40
C GLN A 151 -8.25 -8.47 19.57
N LYS A 152 -7.29 -8.45 18.63
CA LYS A 152 -6.10 -9.31 18.72
C LYS A 152 -5.07 -8.76 19.71
N HIS A 153 -4.45 -9.66 20.46
CA HIS A 153 -3.26 -9.37 21.24
C HIS A 153 -2.16 -8.72 20.41
N VAL A 154 -1.39 -7.85 21.07
CA VAL A 154 -0.37 -7.01 20.41
C VAL A 154 0.65 -7.87 19.65
N ARG A 155 1.04 -9.01 20.22
CA ARG A 155 1.93 -9.98 19.58
C ARG A 155 1.35 -10.54 18.28
N SER A 156 0.08 -10.94 18.29
CA SER A 156 -0.64 -11.47 17.12
C SER A 156 -0.72 -10.44 16.00
N ARG A 157 -1.01 -9.16 16.32
CA ARG A 157 -1.05 -8.06 15.34
C ARG A 157 0.30 -7.80 14.67
N LEU A 158 1.40 -7.98 15.41
CA LEU A 158 2.75 -7.89 14.83
C LEU A 158 3.00 -9.03 13.86
N VAL A 159 2.69 -10.27 14.26
CA VAL A 159 2.88 -11.44 13.40
C VAL A 159 2.02 -11.35 12.14
N GLU A 160 0.75 -10.95 12.28
CA GLU A 160 -0.13 -10.69 11.13
C GLU A 160 0.47 -9.63 10.18
N THR A 161 1.07 -8.58 10.73
CA THR A 161 1.77 -7.56 9.93
C THR A 161 2.94 -8.17 9.13
N LEU A 162 3.72 -9.07 9.74
CA LEU A 162 4.83 -9.73 9.04
C LEU A 162 4.35 -10.66 7.92
N LEU A 163 3.27 -11.42 8.17
CA LEU A 163 2.67 -12.30 7.17
C LEU A 163 2.11 -11.48 6.00
N MET A 164 1.35 -10.43 6.29
CA MET A 164 0.81 -9.52 5.27
C MET A 164 1.92 -8.89 4.42
N LEU A 165 3.05 -8.51 5.02
CA LEU A 165 4.20 -7.99 4.26
C LEU A 165 4.76 -9.02 3.26
N GLY A 166 4.82 -10.29 3.65
CA GLY A 166 5.20 -11.39 2.76
C GLY A 166 4.19 -11.61 1.64
N GLU A 167 2.89 -11.49 1.92
CA GLU A 167 1.83 -11.60 0.90
C GLU A 167 1.85 -10.42 -0.10
N ILE A 168 2.05 -9.20 0.38
CA ILE A 168 2.03 -7.99 -0.47
C ILE A 168 3.30 -7.89 -1.30
N TYR A 169 4.48 -8.03 -0.67
CA TYR A 169 5.77 -7.76 -1.32
C TYR A 169 6.50 -9.00 -1.80
N GLY A 170 6.02 -10.20 -1.43
CA GLY A 170 6.70 -11.45 -1.70
C GLY A 170 7.94 -11.65 -0.82
N PHE A 171 8.72 -12.66 -1.19
CA PHE A 171 9.96 -13.02 -0.54
C PHE A 171 11.17 -12.79 -1.47
N GLU A 172 12.33 -12.60 -0.86
CA GLU A 172 13.63 -12.63 -1.53
C GLU A 172 13.90 -14.03 -2.13
N PRO A 173 14.97 -14.22 -2.93
CA PRO A 173 15.28 -15.51 -3.54
C PRO A 173 15.46 -16.69 -2.57
N ASP A 174 15.66 -16.43 -1.27
CA ASP A 174 15.71 -17.48 -0.23
C ASP A 174 14.32 -18.05 0.13
N GLY A 175 13.23 -17.46 -0.39
CA GLY A 175 11.87 -17.93 -0.23
C GLY A 175 11.22 -17.61 1.11
N ASN A 176 11.90 -16.92 2.03
CA ASN A 176 11.36 -16.65 3.37
C ASN A 176 11.81 -15.32 3.99
N THR A 177 12.75 -14.59 3.41
CA THR A 177 13.02 -13.20 3.79
C THR A 177 12.03 -12.29 3.09
N ILE A 178 11.30 -11.48 3.86
CA ILE A 178 10.33 -10.53 3.30
C ILE A 178 11.07 -9.57 2.35
N ASN A 179 10.56 -9.44 1.11
CA ASN A 179 11.11 -8.52 0.12
C ASN A 179 10.67 -7.07 0.39
N ALA A 180 10.89 -6.58 1.62
CA ALA A 180 10.64 -5.21 2.01
C ALA A 180 11.59 -4.83 3.15
N SER A 181 11.87 -3.54 3.29
CA SER A 181 12.79 -3.01 4.31
C SER A 181 12.13 -1.91 5.14
N LEU A 182 11.03 -2.26 5.82
CA LEU A 182 10.32 -1.35 6.71
C LEU A 182 11.17 -0.99 7.92
N SER A 183 11.02 0.24 8.40
CA SER A 183 11.57 0.63 9.70
C SER A 183 10.83 -0.06 10.84
N ARG A 184 11.41 -0.05 12.04
CA ARG A 184 10.71 -0.56 13.23
C ARG A 184 9.50 0.31 13.57
N ASP A 185 9.56 1.60 13.26
CA ASP A 185 8.42 2.51 13.36
C ASP A 185 7.31 2.10 12.39
N ASP A 186 7.60 1.81 11.13
CA ASP A 186 6.58 1.39 10.17
C ASP A 186 5.90 0.08 10.61
N ILE A 187 6.66 -0.89 11.11
CA ILE A 187 6.09 -2.14 11.66
C ILE A 187 5.20 -1.83 12.86
N ALA A 188 5.63 -0.93 13.74
CA ALA A 188 4.88 -0.53 14.93
C ALA A 188 3.59 0.22 14.57
N HIS A 189 3.66 1.22 13.67
CA HIS A 189 2.53 1.98 13.16
C HIS A 189 1.55 1.09 12.42
N HIS A 190 2.03 0.14 11.62
CA HIS A 190 1.15 -0.83 10.98
C HIS A 190 0.43 -1.67 12.03
N SER A 191 1.17 -2.29 12.96
CA SER A 191 0.63 -3.18 14.02
C SER A 191 -0.03 -2.47 15.22
N ASN A 192 -0.27 -1.15 15.12
CA ASN A 192 -0.88 -0.29 16.14
C ASN A 192 -0.24 -0.43 17.54
N MET A 193 1.08 -0.34 17.61
CA MET A 193 1.82 -0.35 18.86
C MET A 193 2.94 0.68 18.88
N THR A 194 3.58 0.87 20.03
CA THR A 194 4.77 1.71 20.12
C THR A 194 5.97 1.02 19.48
N THR A 195 6.91 1.80 18.95
CA THR A 195 8.18 1.29 18.40
C THR A 195 8.95 0.43 19.39
N SER A 196 9.00 0.87 20.66
CA SER A 196 9.65 0.11 21.74
C SER A 196 9.01 -1.28 21.93
N ASN A 197 7.69 -1.37 21.85
CA ASN A 197 7.00 -2.64 21.99
C ASN A 197 7.21 -3.53 20.76
N ALA A 198 7.19 -2.96 19.55
CA ALA A 198 7.48 -3.70 18.33
C ALA A 198 8.89 -4.31 18.36
N ILE A 199 9.90 -3.54 18.76
CA ILE A 199 11.28 -4.02 18.91
C ILE A 199 11.36 -5.18 19.90
N ARG A 200 10.71 -5.04 21.07
CA ARG A 200 10.67 -6.10 22.09
C ARG A 200 9.98 -7.36 21.57
N THR A 201 8.81 -7.23 20.95
CA THR A 201 8.06 -8.37 20.41
C THR A 201 8.82 -9.08 19.29
N LEU A 202 9.48 -8.33 18.40
CA LEU A 202 10.35 -8.90 17.36
C LEU A 202 11.54 -9.65 17.97
N SER A 203 12.15 -9.10 19.01
CA SER A 203 13.28 -9.75 19.71
C SER A 203 12.85 -11.06 20.38
N ASN A 204 11.66 -11.08 20.99
CA ASN A 204 11.10 -12.31 21.58
C ASN A 204 10.84 -13.37 20.50
N LEU A 205 10.18 -13.01 19.39
CA LEU A 205 9.95 -13.92 18.27
C LEU A 205 11.27 -14.48 17.70
N ALA A 206 12.33 -13.67 17.68
CA ALA A 206 13.65 -14.11 17.26
C ALA A 206 14.29 -15.09 18.26
N SER A 207 14.20 -14.82 19.56
CA SER A 207 14.69 -15.74 20.60
C SER A 207 13.94 -17.08 20.63
N GLU A 208 12.70 -17.09 20.17
CA GLU A 208 11.87 -18.29 20.02
C GLU A 208 12.07 -18.99 18.66
N CYS A 209 13.05 -18.55 17.86
CA CYS A 209 13.37 -19.08 16.54
C CYS A 209 12.18 -19.06 15.56
N LYS A 210 11.22 -18.14 15.73
CA LYS A 210 10.09 -17.97 14.80
C LYS A 210 10.43 -17.05 13.63
N ILE A 211 11.33 -16.11 13.87
CA ILE A 211 11.88 -15.21 12.85
C ILE A 211 13.38 -15.05 13.03
N GLU A 212 14.05 -14.53 12.02
CA GLU A 212 15.42 -14.02 12.13
C GLU A 212 15.46 -12.54 11.73
N LEU A 213 16.26 -11.76 12.45
CA LEU A 213 16.40 -10.32 12.24
C LEU A 213 17.80 -10.01 11.68
N LYS A 214 17.86 -9.43 10.48
CA LYS A 214 19.11 -8.92 9.90
C LYS A 214 18.94 -7.45 9.52
N ARG A 215 19.36 -6.55 10.42
CA ARG A 215 19.11 -5.09 10.33
C ARG A 215 17.60 -4.79 10.20
N ARG A 216 17.14 -4.40 9.01
CA ARG A 216 15.73 -4.12 8.67
C ARG A 216 15.04 -5.29 7.96
N LYS A 217 15.80 -6.30 7.53
CA LYS A 217 15.25 -7.52 6.92
C LYS A 217 14.78 -8.47 8.01
N ILE A 218 13.65 -9.11 7.73
CA ILE A 218 13.00 -10.07 8.62
C ILE A 218 12.78 -11.33 7.80
N ARG A 219 13.33 -12.44 8.29
CA ARG A 219 13.16 -13.77 7.70
C ARG A 219 12.18 -14.57 8.54
N LEU A 220 11.19 -15.18 7.90
CA LEU A 220 10.18 -16.00 8.57
C LEU A 220 10.69 -17.44 8.61
N LEU A 221 10.94 -17.97 9.81
CA LEU A 221 11.52 -19.31 9.95
C LEU A 221 10.45 -20.40 10.04
N ASP A 222 9.27 -20.06 10.55
CA ASP A 222 8.17 -21.00 10.80
C ASP A 222 6.82 -20.33 10.47
N ILE A 223 6.50 -20.25 9.18
CA ILE A 223 5.27 -19.63 8.68
C ILE A 223 4.01 -20.29 9.29
N PRO A 224 3.89 -21.63 9.36
CA PRO A 224 2.72 -22.25 9.98
C PRO A 224 2.51 -21.85 11.45
N ALA A 225 3.57 -21.82 12.27
CA ALA A 225 3.42 -21.34 13.65
C ALA A 225 3.09 -19.85 13.72
N LEU A 226 3.64 -19.03 12.83
CA LEU A 226 3.33 -17.60 12.75
C LEU A 226 1.84 -17.39 12.38
N GLU A 227 1.28 -18.16 11.46
CA GLU A 227 -0.14 -18.12 11.13
C GLU A 227 -1.02 -18.47 12.34
N MET A 228 -0.62 -19.47 13.13
CA MET A 228 -1.32 -19.82 14.38
C MET A 228 -1.26 -18.70 15.41
N ILE A 229 -0.09 -18.05 15.57
CA ILE A 229 0.06 -16.89 16.46
C ILE A 229 -0.81 -15.72 15.96
N SER A 230 -0.84 -15.46 14.66
CA SER A 230 -1.64 -14.38 14.04
C SER A 230 -3.14 -14.52 14.29
N LYS A 231 -3.65 -15.75 14.37
CA LYS A 231 -5.07 -16.04 14.62
C LYS A 231 -5.45 -16.00 16.10
N SER A 232 -4.46 -15.95 17.00
CA SER A 232 -4.71 -15.94 18.45
C SER A 232 -5.21 -14.55 18.88
N GLY A 233 -6.41 -14.52 19.47
CA GLY A 233 -7.01 -13.34 20.11
C GLY A 233 -6.18 -12.90 21.30
#